data_AF-A0A2I1HAZ3-F1
#
_entry.id   AF-A0A2I1HAZ3-F1
#
_cell.length_a   1.000
_cell.length_b   1.000
_cell.length_c   1.000
_cell.angle_alpha   90.00
_cell.angle_beta   90.00
_cell.angle_gamma   90.00
#
_symmetry.space_group_name_H-M   'P 1'
#
loop_
_entity.id
_entity.type
_entity.pdbx_description
1 polymer ?
#
loop_
_entity_poly.entity_id
_entity_poly.type
_entity_poly.pdbx_seq_one_letter_code
_entity_poly.pdbx_strand_id
1 'polypeptide(L)'
;MPFNPMPDMFIPHKYRDIIPPDPIYDSYWSFVIPGSREWFTLMYKLERQLTAERKNAAARIQHQAMVTRANLASEQRKADRAQDLNNIEDYKIKDAAYIGTTLKYRAKRQDEMGRLLDLTNMFHDGLSTYRRRMAHYHKTTSRMRHVYKTSKIN
;
A
#
# COMPACT_ATOMS: atom_id res chain seq x y z
N MET A 1 20.64 66.58 -7.92
CA MET A 1 19.62 66.44 -6.86
C MET A 1 19.87 65.13 -6.14
N PRO A 2 19.71 65.06 -4.81
CA PRO A 2 19.78 63.78 -4.10
C PRO A 2 18.66 62.85 -4.59
N PHE A 3 18.97 61.57 -4.74
CA PHE A 3 17.98 60.56 -5.12
C PHE A 3 16.93 60.42 -4.02
N ASN A 4 15.65 60.50 -4.41
CA ASN A 4 14.54 60.15 -3.54
C ASN A 4 13.89 58.88 -4.10
N PRO A 5 14.00 57.73 -3.41
CA PRO A 5 13.40 56.47 -3.86
C PRO A 5 11.88 56.55 -3.96
N MET A 6 11.23 57.41 -3.17
CA MET A 6 9.78 57.58 -3.19
C MET A 6 9.42 58.95 -3.75
N PRO A 7 9.32 59.10 -5.09
CA PRO A 7 9.07 60.38 -5.71
C PRO A 7 7.71 60.95 -5.28
N ASP A 8 7.64 62.27 -5.12
CA ASP A 8 6.43 63.01 -4.78
C ASP A 8 5.48 63.09 -5.99
N MET A 9 4.84 61.97 -6.30
CA MET A 9 3.90 61.82 -7.41
C MET A 9 3.02 60.58 -7.25
N PHE A 10 2.03 60.43 -8.14
CA PHE A 10 1.18 59.24 -8.17
C PHE A 10 1.95 58.00 -8.65
N ILE A 11 2.06 57.00 -7.78
CA ILE A 11 2.62 55.67 -8.09
C ILE A 11 1.52 54.61 -7.96
N PRO A 12 1.21 53.87 -9.04
CA PRO A 12 0.30 52.72 -9.00
C PRO A 12 0.70 51.74 -7.91
N HIS A 13 -0.29 51.20 -7.17
CA HIS A 13 -0.05 50.33 -6.02
C HIS A 13 0.86 49.13 -6.35
N LYS A 14 0.68 48.52 -7.53
CA LYS A 14 1.49 47.39 -8.01
C LYS A 14 2.99 47.67 -8.17
N TYR A 15 3.40 48.94 -8.20
CA TYR A 15 4.81 49.31 -8.32
C TYR A 15 5.45 49.68 -6.98
N ARG A 16 4.68 49.96 -5.93
CA ARG A 16 5.19 50.49 -4.66
C ARG A 16 6.18 49.56 -3.97
N ASP A 17 5.91 48.26 -4.02
CA ASP A 17 6.75 47.24 -3.35
C ASP A 17 7.96 46.80 -4.18
N ILE A 18 8.07 47.28 -5.43
CA ILE A 18 9.16 46.91 -6.34
C ILE A 18 10.02 48.11 -6.74
N ILE A 19 9.80 49.28 -6.12
CA ILE A 19 10.63 50.46 -6.36
C ILE A 19 12.05 50.14 -5.87
N PRO A 20 13.07 50.26 -6.74
CA PRO A 20 14.44 49.99 -6.33
C PRO A 20 14.88 50.96 -5.23
N PRO A 21 15.56 50.46 -4.19
CA PRO A 21 16.10 51.30 -3.13
C PRO A 21 17.26 52.18 -3.62
N ASP A 22 17.86 51.83 -4.77
CA ASP A 22 19.00 52.50 -5.37
C ASP A 22 18.64 53.22 -6.68
N PRO A 23 19.39 54.28 -7.06
CA PRO A 23 19.25 54.94 -8.35
C PRO A 23 19.39 53.97 -9.52
N ILE A 24 18.55 54.13 -10.53
CA ILE A 24 18.55 53.31 -11.73
C ILE A 24 19.19 54.11 -12.86
N TYR A 25 20.08 53.47 -13.60
CA TYR A 25 20.75 54.07 -14.74
C TYR A 25 20.36 53.35 -16.03
N ASP A 26 20.28 54.10 -17.12
CA ASP A 26 20.12 53.52 -18.46
C ASP A 26 21.45 52.98 -19.01
N SER A 27 21.42 52.45 -20.23
CA SER A 27 22.61 51.91 -20.91
C SER A 27 23.69 52.97 -21.19
N TYR A 28 23.35 54.25 -21.13
CA TYR A 28 24.26 55.38 -21.31
C TYR A 28 24.74 55.96 -19.97
N TRP A 29 24.51 55.24 -18.87
CA TRP A 29 24.82 55.70 -17.50
C TRP A 29 24.08 56.97 -17.10
N SER A 30 22.97 57.28 -17.78
CA SER A 30 22.12 58.40 -17.43
C SER A 30 21.14 57.99 -16.34
N PHE A 31 20.94 58.86 -15.35
CA PHE A 31 20.01 58.62 -14.27
C PHE A 31 18.57 58.60 -14.79
N VAL A 32 17.88 57.48 -14.57
CA VAL A 32 16.47 57.33 -14.93
C VAL A 32 15.62 58.05 -13.90
N ILE A 33 15.07 59.21 -14.30
CA ILE A 33 14.27 60.05 -13.41
C ILE A 33 13.00 59.29 -12.99
N PRO A 34 12.75 59.12 -11.68
CA PRO A 34 11.51 58.53 -11.19
C PRO A 34 10.29 59.29 -11.72
N GLY A 35 9.28 58.55 -12.20
CA GLY A 35 8.09 59.13 -12.84
C GLY A 35 8.19 59.46 -14.31
N SER A 36 9.38 59.38 -14.90
CA SER A 36 9.53 59.45 -16.35
C SER A 36 8.92 58.23 -17.04
N ARG A 37 8.68 58.34 -18.35
CA ARG A 37 8.24 57.22 -19.19
C ARG A 37 9.20 56.02 -19.11
N GLU A 38 10.50 56.28 -19.08
CA GLU A 38 11.53 55.24 -18.98
C GLU A 38 11.45 54.50 -17.64
N TRP A 39 11.24 55.23 -16.55
CA TRP A 39 11.05 54.64 -15.23
C TRP A 39 9.83 53.71 -15.20
N PHE A 40 8.68 54.13 -15.74
CA PHE A 40 7.49 53.27 -15.82
C PHE A 40 7.71 52.03 -16.70
N THR A 41 8.46 52.17 -17.80
CA THR A 41 8.80 51.04 -18.67
C THR A 41 9.64 50.00 -17.94
N LEU A 42 10.59 50.45 -17.11
CA LEU A 42 11.42 49.58 -16.31
C LEU A 42 10.64 48.92 -15.17
N MET A 43 9.78 49.68 -14.45
CA MET A 43 8.89 49.13 -13.43
C MET A 43 7.95 48.05 -14.00
N TYR A 44 7.42 48.26 -15.20
CA TYR A 44 6.59 47.27 -15.87
C TYR A 44 7.34 45.97 -16.18
N LYS A 45 8.59 46.06 -16.66
CA LYS A 45 9.42 44.86 -16.90
C LYS A 45 9.70 44.10 -15.61
N LEU A 46 10.07 44.82 -14.53
CA LEU A 46 10.32 44.22 -13.22
C LEU A 46 9.07 43.55 -12.64
N GLU A 47 7.92 44.22 -12.69
CA GLU A 47 6.65 43.65 -12.22
C GLU A 47 6.31 42.35 -12.94
N ARG A 48 6.47 42.32 -14.28
CA ARG A 48 6.23 41.10 -15.06
C ARG A 48 7.16 39.97 -14.70
N GLN A 49 8.45 40.26 -14.49
CA GLN A 49 9.44 39.27 -14.09
C GLN A 49 9.10 38.70 -12.71
N LEU A 50 8.85 39.57 -11.74
CA LEU A 50 8.51 39.15 -10.37
C LEU A 50 7.20 38.36 -10.32
N THR A 51 6.19 38.75 -11.09
CA THR A 51 4.93 38.01 -11.19
C THR A 51 5.15 36.62 -11.80
N ALA A 52 6.01 36.50 -12.82
CA ALA A 52 6.36 35.19 -13.39
C ALA A 52 7.15 34.32 -12.41
N GLU A 53 8.13 34.90 -11.71
CA GLU A 53 8.91 34.21 -10.68
C GLU A 53 8.04 33.72 -9.52
N ARG A 54 7.12 34.55 -9.02
CA ARG A 54 6.16 34.16 -7.98
C ARG A 54 5.30 32.98 -8.42
N LYS A 55 4.80 32.99 -9.66
CA LYS A 55 4.03 31.87 -10.23
C LYS A 55 4.88 30.60 -10.33
N ASN A 56 6.10 30.72 -10.83
CA ASN A 56 7.03 29.60 -10.96
C ASN A 56 7.43 29.03 -9.59
N ALA A 57 7.67 29.88 -8.59
CA ALA A 57 7.97 29.48 -7.23
C ALA A 57 6.78 28.73 -6.61
N ALA A 58 5.55 29.23 -6.77
CA ALA A 58 4.35 28.55 -6.31
C ALA A 58 4.19 27.17 -6.97
N ALA A 59 4.40 27.07 -8.29
CA ALA A 59 4.36 25.79 -9.02
C ALA A 59 5.44 24.81 -8.53
N ARG A 60 6.66 25.28 -8.24
CA ARG A 60 7.74 24.46 -7.68
C ARG A 60 7.39 23.92 -6.30
N ILE A 61 6.82 24.76 -5.42
CA ILE A 61 6.37 24.34 -4.09
C ILE A 61 5.28 23.28 -4.20
N GLN A 62 4.28 23.49 -5.07
CA GLN A 62 3.21 22.52 -5.30
C GLN A 62 3.74 21.19 -5.84
N HIS A 63 4.64 21.24 -6.83
CA HIS A 63 5.27 20.04 -7.37
C HIS A 63 6.07 19.30 -6.30
N GLN A 64 6.87 20.00 -5.51
CA GLN A 64 7.64 19.41 -4.42
C GLN A 64 6.72 18.74 -3.39
N ALA A 65 5.64 19.40 -2.99
CA ALA A 65 4.65 18.84 -2.07
C ALA A 65 4.00 17.57 -2.64
N MET A 66 3.67 17.56 -3.94
CA MET A 66 3.11 16.39 -4.62
C MET A 66 4.10 15.21 -4.62
N VAL A 67 5.37 15.46 -4.97
CA VAL A 67 6.42 14.42 -4.97
C VAL A 67 6.63 13.88 -3.55
N THR A 68 6.76 14.75 -2.55
CA THR A 68 6.90 14.33 -1.15
C THR A 68 5.70 13.49 -0.70
N ARG A 69 4.47 13.89 -1.03
CA ARG A 69 3.26 13.11 -0.73
C ARG A 69 3.26 11.74 -1.39
N ALA A 70 3.66 11.66 -2.66
CA ALA A 70 3.75 10.40 -3.38
C ALA A 70 4.79 9.45 -2.78
N ASN A 71 5.95 9.99 -2.40
CA ASN A 71 7.02 9.22 -1.74
C ASN A 71 6.56 8.69 -0.39
N LEU A 72 5.95 9.52 0.46
CA LEU A 72 5.39 9.11 1.75
C LEU A 72 4.35 7.99 1.59
N ALA A 73 3.43 8.12 0.62
CA ALA A 73 2.44 7.08 0.34
C ALA A 73 3.09 5.76 -0.15
N SER A 74 4.16 5.85 -0.93
CA SER A 74 4.93 4.68 -1.37
C SER A 74 5.63 3.99 -0.20
N GLU A 75 6.25 4.75 0.69
CA GLU A 75 6.92 4.26 1.89
C GLU A 75 5.93 3.58 2.86
N GLN A 76 4.77 4.20 3.09
CA GLN A 76 3.69 3.61 3.89
C GLN A 76 3.26 2.25 3.33
N ARG A 77 2.99 2.16 2.03
CA ARG A 77 2.64 0.87 1.38
C ARG A 77 3.71 -0.19 1.55
N LYS A 78 4.99 0.19 1.51
CA LYS A 78 6.10 -0.74 1.75
C LYS A 78 6.13 -1.21 3.20
N ALA A 79 5.89 -0.30 4.15
CA ALA A 79 5.82 -0.63 5.58
C ALA A 79 4.65 -1.56 5.89
N ASP A 80 3.45 -1.25 5.38
CA ASP A 80 2.25 -2.09 5.55
C ASP A 80 2.49 -3.49 5.00
N ARG A 81 3.05 -3.59 3.79
CA ARG A 81 3.41 -4.88 3.18
C ARG A 81 4.44 -5.65 4.01
N ALA A 82 5.45 -4.97 4.56
CA ALA A 82 6.45 -5.62 5.41
C ALA A 82 5.81 -6.15 6.71
N GLN A 83 4.89 -5.39 7.30
CA GLN A 83 4.12 -5.82 8.46
C GLN A 83 3.24 -7.03 8.14
N ASP A 84 2.52 -7.02 7.02
CA ASP A 84 1.71 -8.16 6.58
C ASP A 84 2.55 -9.44 6.39
N LEU A 85 3.74 -9.31 5.78
CA LEU A 85 4.66 -10.44 5.62
C LEU A 85 5.15 -10.98 6.97
N ASN A 86 5.46 -10.11 7.93
CA ASN A 86 5.83 -10.52 9.28
C ASN A 86 4.68 -11.24 9.99
N ASN A 87 3.45 -10.73 9.87
CA ASN A 87 2.26 -11.37 10.42
C ASN A 87 2.02 -12.75 9.81
N ILE A 88 2.22 -12.90 8.50
CA ILE A 88 2.12 -14.19 7.79
C ILE A 88 3.18 -15.17 8.29
N GLU A 89 4.44 -14.75 8.46
CA GLU A 89 5.49 -15.62 8.98
C GLU A 89 5.21 -16.03 10.43
N ASP A 90 4.77 -15.11 11.29
CA ASP A 90 4.37 -15.44 12.67
C ASP A 90 3.24 -16.48 12.71
N TYR A 91 2.23 -16.32 11.85
CA TYR A 91 1.17 -17.32 11.70
C TYR A 91 1.72 -18.69 11.30
N LYS A 92 2.63 -18.76 10.31
CA LYS A 92 3.23 -20.04 9.88
C LYS A 92 4.05 -20.69 11.00
N ILE A 93 4.76 -19.91 11.79
CA ILE A 93 5.54 -20.40 12.93
C ILE A 93 4.60 -20.98 14.00
N LYS A 94 3.53 -20.25 14.35
CA LYS A 94 2.51 -20.70 15.31
C LYS A 94 1.82 -21.98 14.84
N ASP A 95 1.46 -22.06 13.56
CA ASP A 95 0.84 -23.26 12.98
C ASP A 95 1.78 -24.47 12.99
N ALA A 96 3.06 -24.27 12.66
CA ALA A 96 4.06 -25.34 12.77
C ALA A 96 4.18 -25.84 14.22
N ALA A 97 4.25 -24.92 15.18
CA ALA A 97 4.33 -25.24 16.61
C ALA A 97 3.09 -26.00 17.10
N TYR A 98 1.89 -25.63 16.65
CA TYR A 98 0.64 -26.33 16.98
C TYR A 98 0.66 -27.81 16.54
N ILE A 99 1.22 -28.08 15.37
CA ILE A 99 1.36 -29.45 14.82
C ILE A 99 2.55 -30.20 15.47
N GLY A 100 3.30 -29.55 16.36
CA GLY A 100 4.45 -30.13 17.05
C GLY A 100 5.69 -30.26 16.17
N THR A 101 5.86 -29.36 15.22
CA THR A 101 7.00 -29.35 14.29
C THR A 101 7.60 -27.96 14.14
N THR A 102 8.71 -27.85 13.41
CA THR A 102 9.29 -26.55 13.06
C THR A 102 8.89 -26.15 11.65
N LEU A 103 8.99 -24.86 11.33
CA LEU A 103 8.61 -24.32 10.01
C LEU A 103 9.27 -25.07 8.85
N LYS A 104 10.56 -25.46 9.02
CA LYS A 104 11.33 -26.24 8.04
C LYS A 104 10.69 -27.59 7.71
N TYR A 105 10.06 -28.24 8.68
CA TYR A 105 9.48 -29.58 8.52
C TYR A 105 7.94 -29.57 8.44
N ARG A 106 7.31 -28.39 8.46
CA ARG A 106 5.85 -28.22 8.47
C ARG A 106 5.16 -28.96 7.32
N ALA A 107 5.59 -28.74 6.09
CA ALA A 107 4.97 -29.35 4.91
C ALA A 107 5.07 -30.88 4.92
N LYS A 108 6.25 -31.41 5.26
CA LYS A 108 6.46 -32.86 5.39
C LYS A 108 5.57 -33.45 6.48
N ARG A 109 5.46 -32.77 7.63
CA ARG A 109 4.63 -33.22 8.74
C ARG A 109 3.15 -33.21 8.39
N GLN A 110 2.67 -32.20 7.67
CA GLN A 110 1.29 -32.13 7.18
C GLN A 110 0.96 -33.27 6.22
N ASP A 111 1.84 -33.58 5.25
CA ASP A 111 1.70 -34.70 4.31
C ASP A 111 1.68 -36.05 5.05
N GLU A 112 2.57 -36.25 6.02
CA GLU A 112 2.61 -37.45 6.87
C GLU A 112 1.30 -37.62 7.66
N MET A 113 0.82 -36.55 8.31
CA MET A 113 -0.45 -36.58 9.02
C MET A 113 -1.62 -36.91 8.10
N GLY A 114 -1.67 -36.33 6.91
CA GLY A 114 -2.69 -36.64 5.89
C GLY A 114 -2.70 -38.12 5.56
N ARG A 115 -1.54 -38.70 5.22
CA ARG A 115 -1.42 -40.13 4.93
C ARG A 115 -1.84 -41.02 6.09
N LEU A 116 -1.48 -40.67 7.33
CA LEU A 116 -1.87 -41.45 8.51
C LEU A 116 -3.38 -41.41 8.74
N LEU A 117 -4.02 -40.26 8.53
CA LEU A 117 -5.48 -40.12 8.62
C LEU A 117 -6.18 -40.92 7.53
N ASP A 118 -5.70 -40.87 6.29
CA ASP A 118 -6.26 -41.64 5.18
C ASP A 118 -6.18 -43.15 5.42
N LEU A 119 -5.02 -43.65 5.85
CA LEU A 119 -4.85 -45.07 6.20
C LEU A 119 -5.79 -45.49 7.34
N THR A 120 -5.94 -44.63 8.35
CA THR A 120 -6.83 -44.87 9.49
C THR A 120 -8.28 -44.96 9.02
N ASN A 121 -8.72 -44.03 8.17
CA ASN A 121 -10.06 -44.02 7.59
C ASN A 121 -10.31 -45.28 6.75
N MET A 122 -9.39 -45.63 5.85
CA MET A 122 -9.49 -46.84 5.03
C MET A 122 -9.63 -48.11 5.88
N PHE A 123 -8.84 -48.21 6.96
CA PHE A 123 -8.92 -49.33 7.88
C PHE A 123 -10.28 -49.40 8.60
N HIS A 124 -10.76 -48.26 9.10
CA HIS A 124 -12.07 -48.17 9.75
C HIS A 124 -13.22 -48.51 8.80
N ASP A 125 -13.17 -48.05 7.56
CA ASP A 125 -14.17 -48.35 6.53
C ASP A 125 -14.17 -49.82 6.14
N GLY A 126 -12.97 -50.40 5.99
CA GLY A 126 -12.77 -51.82 5.74
C GLY A 126 -13.36 -52.68 6.85
N LEU A 127 -13.00 -52.39 8.11
CA LEU A 127 -13.55 -53.10 9.27
C LEU A 127 -15.06 -52.94 9.39
N SER A 128 -15.59 -51.74 9.17
CA SER A 128 -17.03 -51.47 9.24
C SER A 128 -17.79 -52.25 8.17
N THR A 129 -17.26 -52.30 6.95
CA THR A 129 -17.81 -53.09 5.85
C THR A 129 -17.76 -54.58 6.15
N TYR A 130 -16.63 -55.07 6.66
CA TYR A 130 -16.46 -56.47 7.05
C TYR A 130 -17.45 -56.87 8.15
N ARG A 131 -17.55 -56.07 9.23
CA ARG A 131 -18.52 -56.29 10.32
C ARG A 131 -19.95 -56.34 9.81
N ARG A 132 -20.33 -55.43 8.90
CA ARG A 132 -21.67 -55.41 8.29
C ARG A 132 -21.94 -56.68 7.49
N ARG A 133 -20.97 -57.15 6.69
CA ARG A 133 -21.08 -58.41 5.93
C ARG A 133 -21.20 -59.61 6.86
N MET A 134 -20.39 -59.70 7.90
CA MET A 134 -20.43 -60.81 8.87
C MET A 134 -21.76 -60.83 9.63
N ALA A 135 -22.28 -59.68 10.06
CA ALA A 135 -23.59 -59.58 10.70
C ALA A 135 -24.72 -60.07 9.76
N HIS A 136 -24.65 -59.74 8.47
CA HIS A 136 -25.59 -60.25 7.47
C HIS A 136 -25.46 -61.76 7.30
N TYR A 137 -24.24 -62.29 7.17
CA TYR A 137 -23.99 -63.73 7.04
C TYR A 137 -24.53 -64.51 8.24
N HIS A 138 -24.24 -64.07 9.47
CA HIS A 138 -24.77 -64.73 10.67
C HIS A 138 -26.31 -64.73 10.72
N LYS A 139 -26.96 -63.64 10.27
CA LYS A 139 -28.42 -63.58 10.14
C LYS A 139 -28.95 -64.58 9.11
N THR A 140 -28.35 -64.64 7.92
CA THR A 140 -28.80 -65.54 6.86
C THR A 140 -28.55 -67.01 7.20
N THR A 141 -27.38 -67.35 7.74
CA THR A 141 -27.06 -68.72 8.18
C THR A 141 -27.96 -69.17 9.33
N SER A 142 -28.25 -68.30 10.31
CA SER A 142 -29.20 -68.62 11.39
C SER A 142 -30.61 -68.84 10.84
N ARG A 143 -31.05 -68.04 9.87
CA ARG A 143 -32.33 -68.21 9.18
C ARG A 143 -32.40 -69.53 8.40
N MET A 144 -31.35 -69.89 7.65
CA MET A 144 -31.29 -71.17 6.93
C MET A 144 -31.28 -72.38 7.88
N ARG A 145 -30.54 -72.31 9.00
CA ARG A 145 -30.53 -73.37 10.02
C ARG A 145 -31.90 -73.54 10.67
N HIS A 146 -32.63 -72.44 10.90
CA HIS A 146 -34.00 -72.50 11.41
C HIS A 146 -34.94 -73.18 10.39
N VAL A 147 -34.91 -72.76 9.12
CA VAL A 147 -35.71 -73.37 8.03
C VAL A 147 -35.44 -74.87 7.90
N TYR A 148 -34.17 -75.28 7.93
CA TYR A 148 -33.78 -76.69 7.81
C TYR A 148 -34.22 -77.54 9.01
N LYS A 149 -34.24 -76.96 10.22
CA LYS A 149 -34.79 -77.64 11.40
C LYS A 149 -36.30 -77.79 11.29
N THR A 150 -37.03 -76.77 10.86
CA THR A 150 -38.48 -76.83 10.71
C THR A 150 -38.91 -77.79 9.60
N SER A 151 -38.13 -77.94 8.53
CA SER A 151 -38.43 -78.88 7.43
C SER A 151 -38.15 -80.36 7.75
N LYS A 152 -37.42 -80.65 8.84
CA LYS A 152 -37.12 -82.03 9.30
C LYS A 152 -38.08 -82.54 10.38
N ILE A 153 -38.99 -81.68 10.85
CA ILE A 153 -39.95 -82.00 11.92
C ILE A 153 -41.35 -82.27 11.33
N ASN A 154 -41.51 -82.17 10.00
CA ASN A 154 -42.70 -82.60 9.26
C ASN A 154 -42.45 -83.90 8.50
#